data_AF-A0A396GTU4-F1
#
_entry.id   AF-A0A396GTU4-F1
#
_cell.length_a   1.000
_cell.length_b   1.000
_cell.length_c   1.000
_cell.angle_alpha   90.00
_cell.angle_beta   90.00
_cell.angle_gamma   90.00
#
_symmetry.space_group_name_H-M   'P 1'
#
loop_
_entity.id
_entity.type
_entity.pdbx_description
1 polymer ?
#
loop_
_entity_poly.entity_id
_entity_poly.type
_entity_poly.pdbx_seq_one_letter_code
_entity_poly.pdbx_strand_id
1 'polypeptide(L)'
;MDRFTQPYFLFSFFSSFLLFSFSFAAFDLATIPFHDGFTYLWGKENVIPSLDGNTVKLIIHEHSGSGFKSIDMYTSGFFSAEIKLPSNYFATAGVCVTFYTTSIDVFDRRRHDELDFEFLGNKAGKPWQFQTNLFGNGTSGREERYDLWFDPTKEYHRYSILWTEINIIFFVDEIPIREVLRNKQMENNYPSKPMYLYATIWDASKWAIHEGNRKVDYSYGPFIATYKNLILKGCIFDPIEVPDDEFCSENLKAQDYAIMNPLRRLKMQNFRQRFMSYSYCYHTYRYPVPPPECVIVSKEKQMFNENGMLKVGRSRRRHSKRRGRASTTMGHMMF
;
A
#
# COMPACT_ATOMS: atom_id res chain seq x y z
N MET A 1 51.41 -46.21 27.42
CA MET A 1 51.37 -44.76 27.10
C MET A 1 50.29 -44.65 26.05
N ASP A 2 49.03 -44.67 26.49
CA ASP A 2 47.89 -44.97 25.63
C ASP A 2 46.90 -43.84 25.74
N ARG A 3 46.82 -43.05 24.65
CA ARG A 3 45.89 -41.93 24.52
C ARG A 3 44.50 -42.49 24.20
N PHE A 4 43.58 -42.28 25.12
CA PHE A 4 42.15 -42.43 24.90
C PHE A 4 41.67 -41.48 23.78
N THR A 5 41.12 -42.05 22.72
CA THR A 5 40.35 -41.34 21.69
C THR A 5 38.86 -41.34 22.07
N GLN A 6 38.33 -40.18 22.45
CA GLN A 6 36.88 -39.94 22.50
C GLN A 6 36.39 -39.43 21.12
N PRO A 7 35.28 -39.94 20.56
CA PRO A 7 34.67 -39.35 19.39
C PRO A 7 33.78 -38.16 19.80
N TYR A 8 34.04 -37.00 19.21
CA TYR A 8 33.16 -35.84 19.30
C TYR A 8 31.89 -36.09 18.47
N PHE A 9 30.75 -36.32 19.14
CA PHE A 9 29.44 -36.27 18.51
C PHE A 9 29.06 -34.80 18.23
N LEU A 10 29.23 -34.37 16.97
CA LEU A 10 28.65 -33.11 16.48
C LEU A 10 27.15 -33.31 16.25
N PHE A 11 26.32 -32.90 17.21
CA PHE A 11 24.88 -32.71 16.97
C PHE A 11 24.68 -31.50 16.04
N SER A 12 24.54 -31.77 14.75
CA SER A 12 24.05 -30.79 13.79
C SER A 12 22.56 -30.56 14.02
N PHE A 13 22.21 -29.51 14.76
CA PHE A 13 20.84 -28.98 14.76
C PHE A 13 20.54 -28.42 13.36
N PHE A 14 20.01 -29.26 12.48
CA PHE A 14 19.29 -28.80 11.30
C PHE A 14 18.00 -28.12 11.78
N SER A 15 18.07 -26.83 12.07
CA SER A 15 16.90 -25.98 12.13
C SER A 15 16.34 -25.88 10.72
N SER A 16 15.44 -26.81 10.38
CA SER A 16 14.58 -26.75 9.21
C SER A 16 13.66 -25.54 9.36
N PHE A 17 14.16 -24.37 8.98
CA PHE A 17 13.31 -23.22 8.69
C PHE A 17 12.54 -23.52 7.39
N LEU A 18 11.43 -24.24 7.54
CA LEU A 18 10.35 -24.22 6.54
C LEU A 18 9.83 -22.78 6.48
N LEU A 19 10.38 -21.99 5.57
CA LEU A 19 9.72 -20.78 5.08
C LEU A 19 8.48 -21.27 4.33
N PHE A 20 7.39 -21.46 5.06
CA PHE A 20 6.07 -21.56 4.46
C PHE A 20 5.75 -20.20 3.84
N SER A 21 6.21 -19.99 2.59
CA SER A 21 5.67 -18.98 1.71
C SER A 21 4.28 -19.43 1.30
N PHE A 22 3.32 -19.28 2.21
CA PHE A 22 1.91 -19.33 1.83
C PHE A 22 1.62 -18.05 1.04
N SER A 23 1.97 -18.00 -0.24
CA SER A 23 1.45 -16.99 -1.14
C SER A 23 -0.02 -17.30 -1.37
N PHE A 24 -0.88 -16.28 -1.36
CA PHE A 24 -2.23 -16.48 -1.92
C PHE A 24 -2.10 -16.61 -3.43
N ALA A 25 -3.04 -17.31 -4.07
CA ALA A 25 -3.18 -17.21 -5.50
C ALA A 25 -3.47 -15.74 -5.86
N ALA A 26 -2.87 -15.26 -6.95
CA ALA A 26 -3.18 -13.93 -7.48
C ALA A 26 -4.69 -13.78 -7.66
N PHE A 27 -5.22 -12.57 -7.51
CA PHE A 27 -6.64 -12.34 -7.75
C PHE A 27 -6.97 -12.63 -9.22
N ASP A 28 -7.90 -13.56 -9.43
CA ASP A 28 -8.41 -13.93 -10.73
C ASP A 28 -9.56 -12.99 -11.12
N LEU A 29 -9.20 -11.77 -11.49
CA LEU A 29 -10.13 -10.70 -11.88
C LEU A 29 -9.72 -10.12 -13.22
N ALA A 30 -10.71 -9.84 -14.07
CA ALA A 30 -10.49 -9.23 -15.37
C ALA A 30 -9.90 -7.82 -15.21
N THR A 31 -8.86 -7.54 -15.98
CA THR A 31 -8.29 -6.20 -16.12
C THR A 31 -9.09 -5.40 -17.14
N ILE A 32 -9.15 -4.09 -16.97
CA ILE A 32 -9.81 -3.16 -17.89
C ILE A 32 -8.77 -2.26 -18.59
N PRO A 33 -8.81 -2.14 -19.92
CA PRO A 33 -7.99 -1.18 -20.64
C PRO A 33 -8.31 0.26 -20.22
N PHE A 34 -7.31 1.14 -20.26
CA PHE A 34 -7.45 2.53 -19.83
C PHE A 34 -8.65 3.24 -20.47
N HIS A 35 -8.81 3.13 -21.78
CA HIS A 35 -9.86 3.85 -22.51
C HIS A 35 -11.27 3.34 -22.24
N ASP A 36 -11.42 2.17 -21.63
CA ASP A 36 -12.71 1.54 -21.37
C ASP A 36 -13.22 1.87 -19.97
N GLY A 37 -12.32 2.14 -19.01
CA GLY A 37 -12.67 2.36 -17.60
C GLY A 37 -12.24 3.70 -17.02
N PHE A 38 -11.38 4.46 -17.72
CA PHE A 38 -10.72 5.63 -17.18
C PHE A 38 -10.69 6.82 -18.13
N THR A 39 -10.54 8.01 -17.55
CA THR A 39 -10.37 9.27 -18.26
C THR A 39 -9.30 10.12 -17.59
N TYR A 40 -8.84 11.15 -18.30
CA TYR A 40 -7.85 12.08 -17.78
C TYR A 40 -8.44 12.95 -16.67
N LEU A 41 -7.73 13.08 -15.55
CA LEU A 41 -8.09 13.99 -14.47
C LEU A 41 -7.44 15.36 -14.68
N TRP A 42 -6.12 15.38 -14.86
CA TRP A 42 -5.33 16.58 -15.15
C TRP A 42 -3.95 16.20 -15.74
N GLY A 43 -3.25 17.17 -16.35
CA GLY A 43 -1.95 16.93 -16.97
C GLY A 43 -2.02 15.89 -18.07
N LYS A 44 -2.97 16.04 -19.01
CA LYS A 44 -3.28 15.05 -20.05
C LYS A 44 -2.04 14.64 -20.86
N GLU A 45 -1.19 15.61 -21.18
CA GLU A 45 0.09 15.44 -21.86
C GLU A 45 1.09 14.55 -21.10
N ASN A 46 0.90 14.39 -19.79
CA ASN A 46 1.74 13.62 -18.88
C ASN A 46 1.10 12.28 -18.46
N VAL A 47 -0.08 11.95 -18.99
CA VAL A 47 -0.74 10.65 -18.85
C VAL A 47 -0.56 9.89 -20.17
N ILE A 48 0.26 8.84 -20.15
CA ILE A 48 0.63 8.08 -21.35
C ILE A 48 0.13 6.64 -21.26
N PRO A 49 -1.08 6.33 -21.76
CA PRO A 49 -1.55 4.97 -21.96
C PRO A 49 -0.72 4.23 -23.03
N SER A 50 -0.53 2.93 -22.87
CA SER A 50 -0.02 2.04 -23.92
C SER A 50 -1.05 1.83 -25.02
N LEU A 51 -0.61 1.36 -26.19
CA LEU A 51 -1.48 1.10 -27.34
C LEU A 51 -2.63 0.12 -27.03
N ASP A 52 -2.37 -0.87 -26.17
CA ASP A 52 -3.35 -1.84 -25.69
C ASP A 52 -4.15 -1.36 -24.47
N GLY A 53 -3.86 -0.17 -23.96
CA GLY A 53 -4.50 0.42 -22.77
C GLY A 53 -4.19 -0.28 -21.44
N ASN A 54 -3.42 -1.37 -21.42
CA ASN A 54 -3.18 -2.16 -20.20
C ASN A 54 -2.13 -1.55 -19.26
N THR A 55 -1.39 -0.55 -19.73
CA THR A 55 -0.38 0.18 -18.96
C THR A 55 -0.58 1.67 -19.12
N VAL A 56 -0.43 2.42 -18.03
CA VAL A 56 -0.50 3.89 -18.03
C VAL A 56 0.70 4.44 -17.27
N LYS A 57 1.45 5.35 -17.90
CA LYS A 57 2.51 6.09 -17.23
C LYS A 57 1.97 7.45 -16.79
N LEU A 58 2.22 7.79 -15.53
CA LEU A 58 2.00 9.12 -14.99
C LEU A 58 3.35 9.81 -14.80
N ILE A 59 3.46 11.02 -15.34
CA ILE A 59 4.68 11.82 -15.34
C ILE A 59 4.50 13.06 -14.47
N ILE A 60 5.54 13.42 -13.71
CA ILE A 60 5.67 14.74 -13.08
C ILE A 60 6.99 15.40 -13.46
N HIS A 61 6.91 16.69 -13.77
CA HIS A 61 8.03 17.60 -13.96
C HIS A 61 7.69 18.97 -13.34
N GLU A 62 8.60 19.94 -13.47
CA GLU A 62 8.53 21.21 -12.71
C GLU A 62 7.27 22.05 -12.94
N HIS A 63 6.56 21.85 -14.06
CA HIS A 63 5.37 22.64 -14.38
C HIS A 63 4.06 21.93 -14.01
N SER A 64 4.06 20.58 -14.01
CA SER A 64 2.83 19.81 -13.86
C SER A 64 3.13 18.37 -13.47
N GLY A 65 2.27 17.82 -12.62
CA GLY A 65 2.10 16.38 -12.45
C GLY A 65 1.04 15.85 -13.41
N SER A 66 0.41 14.76 -13.01
CA SER A 66 -0.66 14.16 -13.82
C SER A 66 -1.52 13.22 -13.00
N GLY A 67 -2.69 12.91 -13.56
CA GLY A 67 -3.56 11.90 -13.00
C GLY A 67 -4.67 11.48 -13.94
N PHE A 68 -5.23 10.31 -13.65
CA PHE A 68 -6.45 9.80 -14.27
C PHE A 68 -7.46 9.41 -13.19
N LYS A 69 -8.72 9.28 -13.60
CA LYS A 69 -9.80 8.78 -12.75
C LYS A 69 -10.68 7.78 -13.50
N SER A 70 -11.43 6.96 -12.78
CA SER A 70 -12.47 6.12 -13.36
C SER A 70 -13.53 6.98 -14.06
N ILE A 71 -14.13 6.44 -15.12
CA ILE A 71 -15.26 7.07 -15.81
C ILE A 71 -16.47 7.09 -14.88
N ASP A 72 -16.71 5.97 -14.19
CA ASP A 72 -17.85 5.78 -13.30
C ASP A 72 -17.51 6.04 -11.82
N MET A 73 -18.53 6.45 -11.08
CA MET A 73 -18.56 6.42 -9.61
C MET A 73 -19.08 5.08 -9.13
N TYR A 74 -18.66 4.68 -7.93
CA TYR A 74 -19.03 3.41 -7.33
C TYR A 74 -19.60 3.60 -5.93
N THR A 75 -20.62 2.84 -5.54
CA THR A 75 -21.16 2.76 -4.17
C THR A 75 -20.38 1.79 -3.29
N SER A 76 -19.72 0.81 -3.91
CA SER A 76 -18.81 -0.17 -3.30
C SER A 76 -17.93 -0.78 -4.40
N GLY A 77 -16.80 -1.37 -4.05
CA GLY A 77 -15.95 -2.01 -5.04
C GLY A 77 -14.65 -2.61 -4.54
N PHE A 78 -14.04 -3.38 -5.43
CA PHE A 78 -12.68 -3.86 -5.38
C PHE A 78 -11.89 -3.20 -6.52
N PHE A 79 -10.96 -2.33 -6.15
CA PHE A 79 -10.13 -1.55 -7.06
C PHE A 79 -8.68 -1.99 -6.91
N SER A 80 -8.02 -2.27 -8.03
CA SER A 80 -6.65 -2.78 -7.98
C SER A 80 -5.82 -2.29 -9.16
N ALA A 81 -4.52 -2.14 -8.92
CA ALA A 81 -3.53 -1.85 -9.95
C ALA A 81 -2.19 -2.49 -9.59
N GLU A 82 -1.44 -2.93 -10.60
CA GLU A 82 -0.01 -3.17 -10.48
C GLU A 82 0.73 -1.83 -10.61
N ILE A 83 1.47 -1.44 -9.59
CA ILE A 83 2.14 -0.13 -9.54
C ILE A 83 3.64 -0.33 -9.41
N LYS A 84 4.40 0.37 -10.26
CA LYS A 84 5.85 0.52 -10.17
C LYS A 84 6.21 1.99 -10.00
N LEU A 85 6.98 2.27 -8.95
CA LEU A 85 7.34 3.63 -8.54
C LEU A 85 8.55 4.17 -9.32
N PRO A 86 8.76 5.50 -9.36
CA PRO A 86 9.92 6.12 -9.98
C PRO A 86 11.25 5.52 -9.49
N SER A 87 12.10 5.13 -10.44
CA SER A 87 13.34 4.39 -10.18
C SER A 87 14.53 5.21 -9.73
N ASN A 88 14.46 6.54 -9.82
CA ASN A 88 15.51 7.43 -9.37
C ASN A 88 15.46 7.66 -7.85
N TYR A 89 15.71 6.59 -7.08
CA TYR A 89 15.63 6.58 -5.61
C TYR A 89 16.44 7.69 -4.92
N PHE A 90 17.48 8.21 -5.57
CA PHE A 90 18.32 9.25 -5.00
C PHE A 90 17.63 10.62 -4.94
N ALA A 91 16.49 10.80 -5.62
CA ALA A 91 15.87 12.11 -5.81
C ALA A 91 14.34 12.16 -5.70
N THR A 92 13.70 11.13 -5.11
CA THR A 92 12.22 11.07 -5.04
C THR A 92 11.61 11.94 -3.93
N ALA A 93 12.41 12.60 -3.10
CA ALA A 93 11.91 13.38 -1.97
C ALA A 93 10.87 14.42 -2.43
N GLY A 94 9.71 14.47 -1.76
CA GLY A 94 8.62 15.37 -2.10
C GLY A 94 7.71 14.89 -3.24
N VAL A 95 8.05 13.82 -3.97
CA VAL A 95 7.15 13.21 -4.96
C VAL A 95 6.16 12.30 -4.23
N CYS A 96 4.87 12.47 -4.50
CA CYS A 96 3.82 11.56 -4.04
C CYS A 96 3.16 10.88 -5.22
N VAL A 97 3.07 9.55 -5.17
CA VAL A 97 2.31 8.72 -6.12
C VAL A 97 1.10 8.19 -5.37
N THR A 98 -0.11 8.26 -5.93
CA THR A 98 -1.33 7.89 -5.20
C THR A 98 -2.22 6.96 -6.00
N PHE A 99 -2.94 6.09 -5.28
CA PHE A 99 -4.02 5.25 -5.79
C PHE A 99 -5.12 5.22 -4.75
N TYR A 100 -6.24 5.90 -5.03
CA TYR A 100 -7.19 6.24 -3.99
C TYR A 100 -8.61 6.40 -4.52
N THR A 101 -9.62 6.21 -3.70
CA THR A 101 -11.01 6.51 -4.07
C THR A 101 -11.43 7.82 -3.41
N THR A 102 -12.18 8.68 -4.09
CA THR A 102 -12.64 9.94 -3.50
C THR A 102 -14.00 10.39 -4.02
N SER A 103 -14.77 11.07 -3.17
CA SER A 103 -16.06 11.68 -3.52
C SER A 103 -15.94 13.20 -3.76
N ILE A 104 -14.72 13.73 -3.83
CA ILE A 104 -14.43 15.18 -3.75
C ILE A 104 -14.95 16.01 -4.94
N ASP A 105 -15.14 15.37 -6.10
CA ASP A 105 -15.62 16.05 -7.32
C ASP A 105 -17.12 16.35 -7.29
N VAL A 106 -17.91 15.56 -6.54
CA VAL A 106 -19.37 15.61 -6.57
C VAL A 106 -19.94 16.19 -5.28
N PHE A 107 -19.33 15.87 -4.14
CA PHE A 107 -19.79 16.34 -2.85
C PHE A 107 -18.98 17.55 -2.38
N ASP A 108 -19.53 18.29 -1.42
CA ASP A 108 -18.82 19.37 -0.74
C ASP A 108 -17.43 18.90 -0.31
N ARG A 109 -16.39 19.59 -0.78
CA ARG A 109 -14.98 19.23 -0.51
C ARG A 109 -14.67 19.14 0.98
N ARG A 110 -15.44 19.79 1.85
CA ARG A 110 -15.26 19.71 3.31
C ARG A 110 -15.90 18.47 3.93
N ARG A 111 -16.68 17.71 3.15
CA ARG A 111 -17.48 16.56 3.58
C ARG A 111 -17.31 15.37 2.63
N HIS A 112 -16.19 15.29 1.92
CA HIS A 112 -15.91 14.18 1.01
C HIS A 112 -15.54 12.91 1.80
N ASP A 113 -15.72 11.76 1.15
CA ASP A 113 -15.18 10.48 1.61
C ASP A 113 -13.97 10.12 0.76
N GLU A 114 -12.97 9.44 1.35
CA GLU A 114 -11.71 9.09 0.66
C GLU A 114 -11.01 7.87 1.28
N LEU A 115 -10.38 7.05 0.43
CA LEU A 115 -9.57 5.89 0.80
C LEU A 115 -8.25 5.91 0.07
N ASP A 116 -7.14 5.98 0.79
CA ASP A 116 -5.84 6.29 0.18
C ASP A 116 -4.85 5.14 0.20
N PHE A 117 -4.15 4.95 -0.91
CA PHE A 117 -2.73 4.62 -0.91
C PHE A 117 -1.93 5.83 -1.38
N GLU A 118 -0.94 6.24 -0.58
CA GLU A 118 0.01 7.28 -0.96
C GLU A 118 1.43 6.76 -0.76
N PHE A 119 2.20 6.70 -1.85
CA PHE A 119 3.61 6.37 -1.83
C PHE A 119 4.42 7.64 -1.72
N LEU A 120 5.21 7.71 -0.65
CA LEU A 120 5.94 8.89 -0.23
C LEU A 120 7.40 8.73 -0.61
N GLY A 121 7.84 9.55 -1.55
CA GLY A 121 9.23 9.60 -1.97
C GLY A 121 10.12 10.05 -0.82
N ASN A 122 11.30 9.44 -0.71
CA ASN A 122 12.18 9.62 0.45
C ASN A 122 13.50 10.30 0.06
N LYS A 123 14.26 10.73 1.08
CA LYS A 123 15.59 11.31 0.89
C LYS A 123 16.53 10.34 0.18
N ALA A 124 17.56 10.89 -0.45
CA ALA A 124 18.58 10.13 -1.16
C ALA A 124 19.05 8.89 -0.38
N GLY A 125 18.95 7.72 -1.02
CA GLY A 125 19.38 6.44 -0.45
C GLY A 125 18.50 5.87 0.68
N LYS A 126 17.32 6.44 0.93
CA LYS A 126 16.30 5.86 1.84
C LYS A 126 15.12 5.33 1.08
N PRO A 127 14.49 4.23 1.53
CA PRO A 127 13.39 3.63 0.82
C PRO A 127 12.11 4.49 0.80
N TRP A 128 11.37 4.52 -0.32
CA TRP A 128 9.93 4.77 -0.41
C TRP A 128 9.23 4.12 0.77
N GLN A 129 8.31 4.89 1.33
CA GLN A 129 7.32 4.40 2.28
C GLN A 129 5.96 4.60 1.65
N PHE A 130 4.95 3.96 2.20
CA PHE A 130 3.59 4.27 1.82
C PHE A 130 2.71 4.42 3.04
N GLN A 131 1.62 5.15 2.88
CA GLN A 131 0.58 5.27 3.88
C GLN A 131 -0.77 4.88 3.29
N THR A 132 -1.63 4.44 4.20
CA THR A 132 -3.07 4.33 3.95
C THR A 132 -3.81 5.31 4.83
N ASN A 133 -4.90 5.89 4.33
CA ASN A 133 -5.72 6.82 5.09
C ASN A 133 -7.21 6.63 4.77
N LEU A 134 -8.06 7.21 5.64
CA LEU A 134 -9.50 7.08 5.60
C LEU A 134 -10.13 8.43 5.95
N PHE A 135 -10.88 9.00 5.02
CA PHE A 135 -11.74 10.15 5.25
C PHE A 135 -13.20 9.71 5.19
N GLY A 136 -13.95 10.04 6.23
CA GLY A 136 -15.40 9.90 6.22
C GLY A 136 -16.04 11.23 6.55
N ASN A 137 -16.85 11.74 5.65
CA ASN A 137 -17.52 13.03 5.75
C ASN A 137 -16.57 14.19 6.10
N GLY A 138 -15.39 14.19 5.47
CA GLY A 138 -14.33 15.18 5.65
C GLY A 138 -13.44 14.96 6.87
N THR A 139 -13.79 14.03 7.76
CA THR A 139 -12.96 13.70 8.92
C THR A 139 -11.78 12.83 8.49
N SER A 140 -10.57 13.38 8.50
CA SER A 140 -9.31 12.68 8.23
C SER A 140 -8.65 12.10 9.49
N GLY A 141 -7.36 11.77 9.42
CA GLY A 141 -6.50 11.48 10.56
C GLY A 141 -6.31 10.02 10.89
N ARG A 142 -6.59 9.15 9.92
CA ARG A 142 -6.58 7.70 10.09
C ARG A 142 -5.40 7.09 9.37
N GLU A 143 -4.24 7.74 9.46
CA GLU A 143 -3.07 7.32 8.72
C GLU A 143 -2.44 6.08 9.38
N GLU A 144 -2.08 5.09 8.56
CA GLU A 144 -1.12 4.05 8.93
C GLU A 144 0.00 4.05 7.90
N ARG A 145 1.24 4.02 8.35
CA ARG A 145 2.43 4.06 7.48
C ARG A 145 3.21 2.78 7.57
N TYR A 146 3.80 2.41 6.44
CA TYR A 146 4.43 1.13 6.23
C TYR A 146 5.75 1.27 5.46
N ASP A 147 6.70 0.43 5.82
CA ASP A 147 7.90 0.20 5.02
C ASP A 147 7.69 -0.99 4.07
N LEU A 148 8.26 -0.90 2.87
CA LEU A 148 8.20 -1.95 1.86
C LEU A 148 9.31 -2.99 2.11
N TRP A 149 9.00 -4.27 1.90
CA TRP A 149 9.95 -5.39 2.02
C TRP A 149 10.59 -5.80 0.69
N PHE A 150 10.26 -5.06 -0.35
CA PHE A 150 10.80 -5.15 -1.70
C PHE A 150 11.19 -3.75 -2.17
N ASP A 151 11.89 -3.67 -3.30
CA ASP A 151 12.17 -2.39 -3.96
C ASP A 151 11.03 -2.10 -4.96
N PRO A 152 10.11 -1.16 -4.65
CA PRO A 152 8.92 -0.88 -5.48
C PRO A 152 9.27 -0.22 -6.82
N THR A 153 10.56 0.03 -7.08
CA THR A 153 11.04 0.65 -8.31
C THR A 153 11.53 -0.35 -9.35
N LYS A 154 11.71 -1.62 -8.94
CA LYS A 154 12.24 -2.68 -9.80
C LYS A 154 11.12 -3.45 -10.47
N GLU A 155 10.18 -3.92 -9.67
CA GLU A 155 9.08 -4.76 -10.11
C GLU A 155 7.74 -4.08 -9.85
N TYR A 156 6.73 -4.53 -10.58
CA TYR A 156 5.35 -4.19 -10.29
C TYR A 156 4.88 -4.97 -9.07
N HIS A 157 4.19 -4.29 -8.16
CA HIS A 157 3.48 -4.92 -7.05
C HIS A 157 2.02 -4.49 -7.10
N ARG A 158 1.14 -5.35 -6.64
CA ARG A 158 -0.29 -5.10 -6.76
C ARG A 158 -0.79 -4.37 -5.51
N TYR A 159 -1.57 -3.32 -5.67
CA TYR A 159 -2.15 -2.58 -4.56
C TYR A 159 -3.66 -2.54 -4.77
N SER A 160 -4.41 -2.87 -3.72
CA SER A 160 -5.86 -2.99 -3.86
C SER A 160 -6.61 -2.43 -2.68
N ILE A 161 -7.76 -1.83 -2.98
CA ILE A 161 -8.73 -1.32 -2.03
C ILE A 161 -10.01 -2.11 -2.24
N LEU A 162 -10.40 -2.89 -1.24
CA LEU A 162 -11.78 -3.34 -1.11
C LEU A 162 -12.53 -2.34 -0.24
N TRP A 163 -13.69 -1.91 -0.70
CA TRP A 163 -14.62 -1.07 0.04
C TRP A 163 -16.04 -1.63 -0.11
N THR A 164 -16.63 -2.01 1.00
CA THR A 164 -18.01 -2.49 1.08
C THR A 164 -18.76 -1.69 2.15
N GLU A 165 -20.04 -1.97 2.33
CA GLU A 165 -20.81 -1.41 3.45
C GLU A 165 -20.44 -1.98 4.83
N ILE A 166 -19.66 -3.07 4.90
CA ILE A 166 -19.29 -3.76 6.14
C ILE A 166 -17.82 -3.57 6.52
N ASN A 167 -16.93 -3.48 5.54
CA ASN A 167 -15.50 -3.34 5.77
C ASN A 167 -14.76 -2.69 4.60
N ILE A 168 -13.61 -2.12 4.94
CA ILE A 168 -12.57 -1.70 4.01
C ILE A 168 -11.35 -2.57 4.25
N ILE A 169 -10.74 -3.07 3.18
CA ILE A 169 -9.49 -3.83 3.26
C ILE A 169 -8.49 -3.29 2.24
N PHE A 170 -7.30 -2.95 2.73
CA PHE A 170 -6.15 -2.60 1.90
C PHE A 170 -5.27 -3.83 1.72
N PHE A 171 -4.83 -4.07 0.48
CA PHE A 171 -3.94 -5.18 0.12
C PHE A 171 -2.67 -4.67 -0.53
N VAL A 172 -1.56 -5.36 -0.24
CA VAL A 172 -0.35 -5.32 -1.07
C VAL A 172 -0.08 -6.74 -1.53
N ASP A 173 0.07 -6.89 -2.84
CA ASP A 173 -0.10 -8.12 -3.58
C ASP A 173 -1.45 -8.75 -3.17
N GLU A 174 -1.45 -9.92 -2.56
CA GLU A 174 -2.66 -10.58 -2.05
C GLU A 174 -2.74 -10.56 -0.51
N ILE A 175 -1.82 -9.86 0.15
CA ILE A 175 -1.74 -9.83 1.61
C ILE A 175 -2.60 -8.66 2.12
N PRO A 176 -3.65 -8.90 2.92
CA PRO A 176 -4.34 -7.82 3.60
C PRO A 176 -3.38 -7.17 4.60
N ILE A 177 -3.27 -5.85 4.55
CA ILE A 177 -2.35 -5.08 5.39
C ILE A 177 -3.09 -4.27 6.47
N ARG A 178 -4.35 -3.95 6.20
CA ARG A 178 -5.24 -3.16 7.05
C ARG A 178 -6.68 -3.53 6.75
N GLU A 179 -7.45 -3.77 7.80
CA GLU A 179 -8.91 -3.95 7.77
C GLU A 179 -9.53 -2.87 8.66
N VAL A 180 -10.54 -2.17 8.15
CA VAL A 180 -11.39 -1.26 8.93
C VAL A 180 -12.81 -1.80 8.85
N LEU A 181 -13.33 -2.26 9.99
CA LEU A 181 -14.72 -2.71 10.10
C LEU A 181 -15.63 -1.50 10.32
N ARG A 182 -16.73 -1.44 9.58
CA ARG A 182 -17.76 -0.46 9.86
C ARG A 182 -18.35 -0.73 11.24
N ASN A 183 -18.35 0.31 12.07
CA ASN A 183 -18.94 0.29 13.39
C ASN A 183 -19.96 1.44 13.50
N LYS A 184 -21.11 1.20 14.14
CA LYS A 184 -22.14 2.24 14.37
C LYS A 184 -21.58 3.47 15.08
N GLN A 185 -20.60 3.28 15.96
CA GLN A 185 -19.93 4.37 16.69
C GLN A 185 -19.02 5.23 15.79
N MET A 186 -18.73 4.80 14.57
CA MET A 186 -18.04 5.64 13.58
C MET A 186 -18.95 6.75 13.06
N GLU A 187 -20.26 6.66 13.24
CA GLU A 187 -21.23 7.62 12.71
C GLU A 187 -21.00 7.85 11.21
N ASN A 188 -20.78 9.10 10.79
CA ASN A 188 -20.53 9.50 9.41
C ASN A 188 -19.05 9.40 9.01
N ASN A 189 -18.19 8.83 9.85
CA ASN A 189 -16.76 8.67 9.57
C ASN A 189 -16.42 7.42 8.76
N TYR A 190 -17.40 6.57 8.46
CA TYR A 190 -17.24 5.49 7.48
C TYR A 190 -17.62 5.99 6.07
N PRO A 191 -16.76 5.82 5.05
CA PRO A 191 -17.06 6.13 3.66
C PRO A 191 -18.33 5.44 3.19
N SER A 192 -19.32 6.24 2.83
CA SER A 192 -20.65 5.79 2.42
C SER A 192 -21.21 6.58 1.23
N LYS A 193 -20.52 7.63 0.79
CA LYS A 193 -20.83 8.33 -0.45
C LYS A 193 -20.22 7.59 -1.64
N PRO A 194 -20.84 7.61 -2.82
CA PRO A 194 -20.21 7.05 -3.99
C PRO A 194 -18.90 7.80 -4.32
N MET A 195 -17.90 7.04 -4.78
CA MET A 195 -16.55 7.54 -5.03
C MET A 195 -16.05 7.13 -6.41
N TYR A 196 -15.24 7.99 -7.03
CA TYR A 196 -14.41 7.62 -8.17
C TYR A 196 -13.11 6.99 -7.69
N LEU A 197 -12.47 6.17 -8.53
CA LEU A 197 -11.09 5.73 -8.33
C LEU A 197 -10.13 6.67 -9.05
N TYR A 198 -9.13 7.19 -8.35
CA TYR A 198 -8.12 8.13 -8.84
C TYR A 198 -6.73 7.51 -8.75
N ALA A 199 -5.87 7.87 -9.70
CA ALA A 199 -4.45 7.62 -9.63
C ALA A 199 -3.69 8.89 -10.06
N THR A 200 -2.76 9.35 -9.22
CA THR A 200 -2.05 10.60 -9.49
C THR A 200 -0.55 10.51 -9.16
N ILE A 201 0.22 11.45 -9.70
CA ILE A 201 1.58 11.76 -9.27
C ILE A 201 1.69 13.28 -9.13
N TRP A 202 2.15 13.77 -7.98
CA TRP A 202 2.14 15.19 -7.67
C TRP A 202 3.23 15.62 -6.68
N ASP A 203 3.47 16.93 -6.64
CA ASP A 203 4.46 17.56 -5.76
C ASP A 203 3.88 17.77 -4.36
N ALA A 204 4.27 16.86 -3.48
CA ALA A 204 3.89 16.80 -2.08
C ALA A 204 4.75 17.68 -1.17
N SER A 205 5.66 18.51 -1.70
CA SER A 205 6.63 19.28 -0.92
C SER A 205 5.98 20.20 0.11
N LYS A 206 4.75 20.69 -0.14
CA LYS A 206 3.99 21.53 0.79
C LYS A 206 3.42 20.76 1.99
N TRP A 207 3.11 19.48 1.82
CA TRP A 207 2.56 18.65 2.90
C TRP A 207 3.68 17.92 3.67
N ALA A 208 4.74 17.50 2.97
CA ALA A 208 5.90 16.82 3.53
C ALA A 208 6.78 17.71 4.43
N ILE A 209 6.42 18.99 4.60
CA ILE A 209 7.15 20.00 5.40
C ILE A 209 7.35 19.52 6.85
N HIS A 210 6.38 18.79 7.42
CA HIS A 210 6.45 18.30 8.79
C HIS A 210 7.51 17.20 9.02
N GLU A 211 8.04 16.58 7.95
CA GLU A 211 9.12 15.59 8.02
C GLU A 211 10.46 16.10 7.47
N GLY A 212 10.70 17.41 7.59
CA GLY A 212 12.03 17.99 7.42
C GLY A 212 12.25 18.68 6.08
N ASN A 213 11.26 19.41 5.58
CA ASN A 213 11.43 20.48 4.59
C ASN A 213 12.08 20.03 3.27
N ARG A 214 11.52 19.00 2.62
CA ARG A 214 12.14 18.40 1.42
C ARG A 214 11.29 18.63 0.20
N LYS A 215 11.82 19.47 -0.70
CA LYS A 215 11.20 19.78 -1.99
C LYS A 215 11.61 18.77 -3.05
N VAL A 216 10.75 18.59 -4.05
CA VAL A 216 11.12 17.88 -5.28
C VAL A 216 12.28 18.61 -5.96
N ASP A 217 13.32 17.86 -6.31
CA ASP A 217 14.41 18.35 -7.16
C ASP A 217 14.17 17.88 -8.59
N TYR A 218 13.58 18.77 -9.40
CA TYR A 218 13.21 18.47 -10.78
C TYR A 218 14.40 18.29 -11.73
N SER A 219 15.64 18.60 -11.32
CA SER A 219 16.83 18.28 -12.12
C SER A 219 17.05 16.78 -12.30
N TYR A 220 16.44 15.96 -11.44
CA TYR A 220 16.44 14.50 -11.52
C TYR A 220 15.21 13.91 -12.19
N GLY A 221 14.28 14.76 -12.64
CA GLY A 221 13.08 14.38 -13.35
C GLY A 221 13.30 14.13 -14.85
N PRO A 222 12.24 13.80 -15.60
CA PRO A 222 10.88 13.59 -15.10
C PRO A 222 10.77 12.33 -14.24
N PHE A 223 9.92 12.38 -13.20
CA PHE A 223 9.62 11.19 -12.40
C PHE A 223 8.41 10.48 -13.00
N ILE A 224 8.50 9.15 -13.12
CA ILE A 224 7.50 8.34 -13.81
C ILE A 224 7.01 7.24 -12.89
N ALA A 225 5.71 7.26 -12.57
CA ALA A 225 5.01 6.12 -11.98
C ALA A 225 4.30 5.35 -13.10
N THR A 226 4.31 4.01 -13.02
CA THR A 226 3.63 3.18 -14.02
C THR A 226 2.57 2.31 -13.35
N TYR A 227 1.36 2.37 -13.88
CA TYR A 227 0.20 1.57 -13.49
C TYR A 227 -0.04 0.53 -14.59
N LYS A 228 -0.35 -0.69 -14.21
CA LYS A 228 -0.62 -1.80 -15.13
C LYS A 228 -1.76 -2.65 -14.58
N ASN A 229 -2.43 -3.41 -15.45
CA ASN A 229 -3.42 -4.42 -15.06
C ASN A 229 -4.47 -3.82 -14.11
N LEU A 230 -5.07 -2.71 -14.54
CA LEU A 230 -6.07 -1.98 -13.77
C LEU A 230 -7.34 -2.83 -13.65
N ILE A 231 -7.95 -2.84 -12.46
CA ILE A 231 -9.18 -3.58 -12.16
C ILE A 231 -10.19 -2.63 -11.54
N LEU A 232 -11.39 -2.59 -12.13
CA LEU A 232 -12.58 -1.94 -11.60
C LEU A 232 -13.67 -3.01 -11.45
N LYS A 233 -13.87 -3.53 -10.23
CA LYS A 233 -14.97 -4.45 -9.92
C LYS A 233 -15.80 -3.88 -8.79
N GLY A 234 -16.89 -3.20 -9.11
CA GLY A 234 -17.74 -2.57 -8.10
C GLY A 234 -19.15 -2.27 -8.62
N CYS A 235 -19.95 -1.71 -7.73
CA CYS A 235 -21.34 -1.35 -8.00
C CYS A 235 -21.37 0.09 -8.48
N ILE A 236 -21.67 0.27 -9.77
CA ILE A 236 -21.70 1.59 -10.41
C ILE A 236 -22.86 2.39 -9.85
N PHE A 237 -22.57 3.64 -9.48
CA PHE A 237 -23.58 4.60 -9.08
C PHE A 237 -24.17 5.29 -10.31
N ASP A 238 -25.41 4.97 -10.63
CA ASP A 238 -26.21 5.69 -11.63
C ASP A 238 -27.23 6.59 -10.91
N PRO A 239 -27.24 7.92 -11.15
CA PRO A 239 -28.21 8.83 -10.53
C PRO A 239 -29.61 8.78 -11.18
N ILE A 240 -29.75 8.14 -12.34
CA ILE A 240 -30.99 8.06 -13.14
C ILE A 240 -31.67 6.72 -12.93
N GLU A 241 -30.91 5.63 -12.91
CA GLU A 241 -31.43 4.29 -12.63
C GLU A 241 -31.39 4.00 -11.13
N VAL A 242 -32.40 3.31 -10.59
CA VAL A 242 -32.29 2.69 -9.26
C VAL A 242 -31.57 1.37 -9.51
N PRO A 243 -30.26 1.25 -9.24
CA PRO A 243 -29.55 0.02 -9.54
C PRO A 243 -30.09 -1.08 -8.63
N ASP A 244 -29.97 -2.33 -9.06
CA ASP A 244 -30.02 -3.50 -8.16
C ASP A 244 -28.72 -3.54 -7.32
N ASP A 245 -28.48 -2.47 -6.56
CA ASP A 245 -27.28 -2.22 -5.74
C ASP A 245 -27.13 -3.32 -4.69
N GLU A 246 -28.24 -3.92 -4.27
CA GLU A 246 -28.26 -5.04 -3.32
C GLU A 246 -27.63 -6.30 -3.94
N PHE A 247 -28.01 -6.70 -5.15
CA PHE A 247 -27.40 -7.88 -5.80
C PHE A 247 -25.90 -7.70 -6.03
N CYS A 248 -25.49 -6.53 -6.52
CA CYS A 248 -24.08 -6.23 -6.74
C CYS A 248 -23.27 -6.23 -5.43
N SER A 249 -23.78 -5.57 -4.38
CA SER A 249 -23.11 -5.51 -3.08
C SER A 249 -22.98 -6.90 -2.45
N GLU A 250 -24.05 -7.70 -2.48
CA GLU A 250 -24.02 -9.09 -1.98
C GLU A 250 -22.99 -9.93 -2.73
N ASN A 251 -22.92 -9.80 -4.06
CA ASN A 251 -21.92 -10.51 -4.87
C ASN A 251 -20.49 -10.11 -4.48
N LEU A 252 -20.23 -8.82 -4.25
CA LEU A 252 -18.92 -8.30 -3.87
C LEU A 252 -18.49 -8.81 -2.49
N LYS A 253 -19.42 -8.80 -1.51
CA LYS A 253 -19.17 -9.32 -0.15
C LYS A 253 -18.95 -10.83 -0.13
N ALA A 254 -19.54 -11.56 -1.06
CA ALA A 254 -19.39 -13.02 -1.18
C ALA A 254 -18.05 -13.45 -1.81
N GLN A 255 -17.27 -12.53 -2.37
CA GLN A 255 -15.98 -12.85 -2.98
C GLN A 255 -14.98 -13.32 -1.92
N ASP A 256 -14.12 -14.29 -2.27
CA ASP A 256 -13.14 -14.82 -1.32
C ASP A 256 -12.27 -13.69 -0.74
N TYR A 257 -11.76 -12.77 -1.57
CA TYR A 257 -10.94 -11.65 -1.10
C TYR A 257 -11.66 -10.70 -0.11
N ALA A 258 -12.99 -10.68 -0.07
CA ALA A 258 -13.76 -9.89 0.88
C ALA A 258 -13.87 -10.53 2.27
N ILE A 259 -13.60 -11.84 2.37
CA ILE A 259 -13.74 -12.61 3.60
C ILE A 259 -12.39 -12.69 4.31
N MET A 260 -12.29 -12.01 5.46
CA MET A 260 -11.11 -12.07 6.34
C MET A 260 -11.09 -13.37 7.16
N ASN A 261 -10.76 -14.50 6.52
CA ASN A 261 -10.58 -15.78 7.22
C ASN A 261 -9.39 -15.76 8.21
N PRO A 262 -9.26 -16.74 9.12
CA PRO A 262 -8.17 -16.77 10.10
C PRO A 262 -6.76 -16.69 9.50
N LEU A 263 -6.54 -17.27 8.31
CA LEU A 263 -5.25 -17.22 7.62
C LEU A 263 -4.94 -15.80 7.12
N ARG A 264 -5.91 -15.10 6.52
CA ARG A 264 -5.78 -13.69 6.13
C ARG A 264 -5.47 -12.79 7.32
N ARG A 265 -6.20 -12.97 8.44
CA ARG A 265 -5.94 -12.22 9.68
C ARG A 265 -4.54 -12.46 10.22
N LEU A 266 -4.08 -13.71 10.24
CA LEU A 266 -2.72 -14.05 10.68
C LEU A 266 -1.65 -13.41 9.78
N LYS A 267 -1.85 -13.42 8.46
CA LYS A 267 -0.94 -12.76 7.51
C LYS A 267 -0.92 -11.24 7.70
N MET A 268 -2.08 -10.62 7.89
CA MET A 268 -2.17 -9.19 8.20
C MET A 268 -1.43 -8.85 9.49
N GLN A 269 -1.63 -9.62 10.56
CA GLN A 269 -0.92 -9.43 11.82
C GLN A 269 0.60 -9.55 11.64
N ASN A 270 1.06 -10.59 10.93
CA ASN A 270 2.48 -10.79 10.63
C ASN A 270 3.08 -9.66 9.79
N PHE A 271 2.31 -9.15 8.82
CA PHE A 271 2.68 -8.00 8.02
C PHE A 271 2.85 -6.75 8.89
N ARG A 272 1.81 -6.39 9.64
CA ARG A 272 1.76 -5.20 10.51
C ARG A 272 2.90 -5.22 11.52
N GLN A 273 3.14 -6.36 12.16
CA GLN A 273 4.23 -6.52 13.13
C GLN A 273 5.62 -6.26 12.53
N ARG A 274 5.81 -6.51 11.23
CA ARG A 274 7.12 -6.37 10.56
C ARG A 274 7.31 -5.01 9.93
N PHE A 275 6.26 -4.45 9.33
CA PHE A 275 6.38 -3.38 8.35
C PHE A 275 5.67 -2.09 8.74
N MET A 276 4.75 -2.11 9.71
CA MET A 276 4.07 -0.89 10.16
C MET A 276 5.02 0.00 10.97
N SER A 277 5.16 1.25 10.55
CA SER A 277 6.04 2.25 11.15
C SER A 277 5.28 3.33 11.93
N TYR A 278 4.02 3.54 11.60
CA TYR A 278 3.10 4.44 12.30
C TYR A 278 1.66 3.91 12.24
N SER A 279 0.89 4.12 13.31
CA SER A 279 -0.56 3.94 13.28
C SER A 279 -1.24 4.94 14.20
N TYR A 280 -2.27 5.62 13.68
CA TYR A 280 -3.09 6.57 14.41
C TYR A 280 -3.78 5.94 15.63
N CYS A 281 -4.11 4.65 15.60
CA CYS A 281 -4.75 3.93 16.71
C CYS A 281 -3.87 3.85 17.97
N TYR A 282 -2.54 3.99 17.82
CA TYR A 282 -1.60 4.04 18.94
C TYR A 282 -1.05 5.45 19.22
N HIS A 283 -1.57 6.47 18.53
CA HIS A 283 -1.16 7.87 18.71
C HIS A 283 -1.99 8.54 19.81
N THR A 284 -1.61 8.30 21.06
CA THR A 284 -2.33 8.80 22.25
C THR A 284 -2.26 10.31 22.44
N TYR A 285 -1.26 11.01 21.88
CA TYR A 285 -1.26 12.49 21.89
C TYR A 285 -2.34 13.09 21.00
N ARG A 286 -2.61 12.47 19.84
CA ARG A 286 -3.65 12.90 18.91
C ARG A 286 -5.02 12.38 19.32
N TYR A 287 -5.06 11.14 19.81
CA TYR A 287 -6.28 10.43 20.23
C TYR A 287 -6.10 9.87 21.64
N PRO A 288 -6.36 10.69 22.69
CA PRO A 288 -6.34 10.20 24.07
C PRO A 288 -7.25 9.00 24.30
N VAL A 289 -8.37 8.97 23.58
CA VAL A 289 -9.24 7.81 23.41
C VAL A 289 -9.12 7.35 21.96
N PRO A 290 -8.73 6.09 21.68
CA PRO A 290 -8.65 5.58 20.32
C PRO A 290 -10.01 5.70 19.59
N PRO A 291 -10.01 6.08 18.30
CA PRO A 291 -11.22 6.08 17.49
C PRO A 291 -11.95 4.72 17.52
N PRO A 292 -13.29 4.71 17.38
CA PRO A 292 -14.12 3.52 17.62
C PRO A 292 -13.88 2.35 16.66
N GLU A 293 -13.24 2.59 15.53
CA GLU A 293 -12.83 1.55 14.58
C GLU A 293 -11.50 0.87 14.95
N CYS A 294 -10.74 1.42 15.90
CA CYS A 294 -9.43 0.90 16.28
C CYS A 294 -9.52 -0.40 17.07
N VAL A 295 -8.90 -1.46 16.54
CA VAL A 295 -8.70 -2.73 17.27
C VAL A 295 -7.33 -2.72 17.94
N ILE A 296 -7.31 -2.46 19.26
CA ILE A 296 -6.07 -2.36 20.03
C ILE A 296 -5.52 -3.76 20.36
N VAL A 297 -4.46 -4.17 19.67
CA VAL A 297 -3.76 -5.43 19.95
C VAL A 297 -2.64 -5.17 20.96
N SER A 298 -2.69 -5.78 22.15
CA SER A 298 -1.76 -5.48 23.24
C SER A 298 -0.28 -5.65 22.87
N LYS A 299 0.06 -6.70 22.10
CA LYS A 299 1.43 -6.94 21.63
C LYS A 299 1.91 -5.89 20.62
N GLU A 300 1.00 -5.39 19.78
CA GLU A 300 1.27 -4.35 18.79
C GLU A 300 1.42 -2.99 19.49
N LYS A 301 0.52 -2.64 20.43
CA LYS A 301 0.59 -1.43 21.26
C LYS A 301 1.96 -1.25 21.94
N GLN A 302 2.55 -2.33 22.44
CA GLN A 302 3.87 -2.28 23.08
C GLN A 302 4.99 -1.82 22.12
N MET A 303 4.79 -1.94 20.81
CA MET A 303 5.76 -1.56 19.78
C MET A 303 5.78 -0.07 19.49
N PHE A 304 4.72 0.67 19.83
CA PHE A 304 4.55 2.07 19.48
C PHE A 304 4.77 3.00 20.67
N ASN A 305 5.29 4.19 20.36
CA ASN A 305 5.34 5.34 21.26
C ASN A 305 3.97 6.03 21.33
N GLU A 306 3.81 6.93 22.28
CA GLU A 306 2.59 7.74 22.47
C GLU A 306 2.27 8.67 21.29
N ASN A 307 3.26 8.99 20.46
CA ASN A 307 3.07 9.71 19.21
C ASN A 307 2.68 8.80 18.02
N GLY A 308 2.38 7.53 18.27
CA GLY A 308 1.98 6.55 17.25
C GLY A 308 3.13 6.01 16.39
N MET A 309 4.38 6.47 16.60
CA MET A 309 5.56 6.00 15.86
C MET A 309 6.14 4.73 16.48
N LEU A 310 6.69 3.84 15.66
CA LEU A 310 7.39 2.64 16.12
C LEU A 310 8.60 3.00 17.01
N LYS A 311 8.76 2.30 18.14
CA LYS A 311 9.89 2.48 19.08
C LYS A 311 11.24 2.22 18.41
N VAL A 312 12.15 3.19 18.48
CA VAL A 312 13.54 3.07 18.00
C VAL A 312 14.28 2.01 18.83
N GLY A 313 15.00 1.09 18.17
CA GLY A 313 15.86 0.09 18.84
C GLY A 313 15.40 -1.37 18.72
N ARG A 314 14.17 -1.63 18.24
CA ARG A 314 13.88 -2.96 17.67
C ARG A 314 14.56 -3.03 16.31
N SER A 315 15.82 -3.47 16.32
CA SER A 315 16.55 -3.90 15.13
C SER A 315 15.62 -4.77 14.30
N ARG A 316 15.12 -4.22 13.19
CA ARG A 316 14.65 -5.04 12.08
C ARG A 316 15.84 -5.94 11.80
N ARG A 317 15.72 -7.24 12.06
CA ARG A 317 16.68 -8.22 11.56
C ARG A 317 16.68 -8.05 10.04
N ARG A 318 17.54 -7.15 9.56
CA ARG A 318 17.92 -7.04 8.16
C ARG A 318 18.52 -8.41 7.88
N HIS A 319 17.77 -9.27 7.20
CA HIS A 319 18.37 -10.40 6.49
C HIS A 319 19.19 -9.84 5.33
N SER A 320 20.30 -9.21 5.67
CA SER A 320 21.42 -9.03 4.78
C SER A 320 21.98 -10.42 4.53
N LYS A 321 21.78 -10.94 3.32
CA LYS A 321 22.56 -12.05 2.80
C LYS A 321 24.04 -11.64 2.90
N ARG A 322 24.75 -12.12 3.93
CA ARG A 322 26.21 -12.10 3.95
C ARG A 322 26.67 -12.98 2.78
N ARG A 323 27.04 -12.36 1.65
CA ARG A 323 27.88 -13.01 0.64
C ARG A 323 29.21 -13.32 1.32
N GLY A 324 29.40 -14.59 1.68
CA GLY A 324 30.70 -15.11 2.09
C GLY A 324 31.67 -14.94 0.93
N ARG A 325 32.75 -14.21 1.20
CA ARG A 325 33.88 -14.01 0.28
C ARG A 325 34.62 -15.34 0.21
N ALA A 326 34.39 -16.14 -0.83
CA ALA A 326 35.23 -17.31 -1.11
C ALA A 326 36.56 -16.79 -1.69
N SER A 327 37.63 -16.99 -0.93
CA SER A 327 39.02 -16.80 -1.36
C SER A 327 39.38 -17.92 -2.33
N THR A 328 39.55 -17.60 -3.61
CA THR A 328 40.09 -18.53 -4.61
C THR A 328 41.59 -18.64 -4.42
N THR A 329 42.07 -19.69 -3.75
CA THR A 329 43.47 -20.12 -3.84
C THR A 329 43.64 -20.91 -5.14
N MET A 330 44.33 -20.33 -6.12
CA MET A 330 44.84 -21.06 -7.27
C MET A 330 45.99 -21.97 -6.81
N GLY A 331 45.77 -23.28 -6.84
CA GLY A 331 46.84 -24.27 -6.82
C GLY A 331 47.32 -24.53 -8.24
N HIS A 332 48.54 -24.07 -8.54
CA HIS A 332 49.28 -24.40 -9.75
C HIS A 332 49.71 -25.88 -9.68
N MET A 333 49.38 -26.66 -10.71
CA MET A 333 49.91 -28.01 -10.92
C MET A 333 50.69 -27.97 -12.23
N MET A 334 52.02 -28.11 -12.16
CA MET A 334 52.85 -28.59 -13.25
C MET A 334 53.65 -29.78 -12.72
N PHE A 335 53.59 -30.86 -13.51
CA PHE A 335 54.43 -32.07 -13.59
C PHE A 335 55.17 -32.57 -12.35
#